data_AF-A0A522FZA2-F1
#
_entry.id   AF-A0A522FZA2-F1
#
_cell.length_a   1.000
_cell.length_b   1.000
_cell.length_c   1.000
_cell.angle_alpha   90.00
_cell.angle_beta   90.00
_cell.angle_gamma   90.00
#
_symmetry.space_group_name_H-M   'P 1'
#
loop_
_entity.id
_entity.type
_entity.pdbx_description
1 polymer ?
#
loop_
_entity_poly.entity_id
_entity_poly.type
_entity_poly.pdbx_seq_one_letter_code
_entity_poly.pdbx_strand_id
1 'polypeptide(L)'
;MKAEEVYKNICGFSPNLEQIDVFNELTNWDTSKNPLLLRLPCGYGKTESVVIPFLTQAITGKWSLAPRMIYVLPTRALCNQIRDRICRYSERVHEMIGKIITVGIEHGTSSLDPLFFSDICITTFDQFLYGYARSKSQVGRHVDIPAGAFANSVIVFDEAHLYSPYTHALMKALLDILYHSKIPIIVMTATMPETLQKDIMYGFNPNPITFKGNLLNKRNISWEIKDWSLLKDEEPSKELINILNQMKNQKILIVANRVNIAQKLASELKDRGVKLIHSRFSASDRTSKENDIIGLLGKNSAANAGLIISTQVCEVGLDISCDLLITECASADALVQRIGRVARWGGEGKIIIVNPEKPVPYVDSKLEEKGDFVKISFEHLKNNPKLDFTSWEDTEVFCNRMEYHVDYVEARNAMGQVFEATLYADSVPYNLSARDEMYCTIFIGILHAMDKKKKAKRNKPEETGKMISLNAKQYKLTDKIPYGEIKPLCLNVSYLWFRRFWSNKDGIKKGLKTIEYDPEEQSLKENTSDKPPRPFRIYALLDEEGTNDEDRNYNSEIGLNPKSQETDEESCLIC
;
A
#
# COMPACT_ATOMS: atom_id res chain seq x y z
N MET A 1 12.11 -33.41 -12.43
CA MET A 1 13.55 -33.03 -12.38
C MET A 1 13.91 -32.72 -10.95
N LYS A 2 15.18 -32.83 -10.56
CA LYS A 2 15.64 -32.41 -9.23
C LYS A 2 15.87 -30.90 -9.18
N ALA A 3 15.72 -30.27 -8.01
CA ALA A 3 15.89 -28.82 -7.86
C ALA A 3 17.29 -28.37 -8.32
N GLU A 4 18.33 -29.09 -7.91
CA GLU A 4 19.73 -28.77 -8.17
C GLU A 4 20.07 -28.78 -9.66
N GLU A 5 19.47 -29.69 -10.42
CA GLU A 5 19.60 -29.79 -11.87
C GLU A 5 18.97 -28.57 -12.56
N VAL A 6 17.74 -28.22 -12.19
CA VAL A 6 17.01 -27.09 -12.77
C VAL A 6 17.71 -25.77 -12.47
N TYR A 7 18.10 -25.54 -11.22
CA TYR A 7 18.84 -24.34 -10.82
C TYR A 7 20.21 -24.25 -11.52
N LYS A 8 20.94 -25.36 -11.66
CA LYS A 8 22.21 -25.34 -12.38
C LYS A 8 22.02 -24.98 -13.86
N ASN A 9 20.95 -25.46 -14.50
CA ASN A 9 20.68 -25.19 -15.91
C ASN A 9 20.14 -23.77 -16.14
N ILE A 10 19.15 -23.31 -15.37
CA ILE A 10 18.53 -21.99 -15.55
C ILE A 10 19.37 -20.87 -14.92
N CYS A 11 19.93 -21.07 -13.71
CA CYS A 11 20.65 -20.03 -12.98
C CYS A 11 22.17 -20.10 -13.19
N GLY A 12 22.74 -21.29 -13.36
CA GLY A 12 24.20 -21.51 -13.37
C GLY A 12 24.81 -21.70 -11.98
N PHE A 13 24.00 -21.89 -10.95
CA PHE A 13 24.44 -22.14 -9.56
C PHE A 13 23.58 -23.22 -8.89
N SER A 14 24.07 -23.84 -7.83
CA SER A 14 23.32 -24.81 -7.02
C SER A 14 22.45 -24.10 -5.96
N PRO A 15 21.21 -24.56 -5.71
CA PRO A 15 20.32 -23.94 -4.75
C PRO A 15 20.76 -24.18 -3.31
N ASN A 16 20.36 -23.28 -2.40
CA ASN A 16 20.45 -23.51 -0.95
C ASN A 16 19.29 -24.39 -0.45
N LEU A 17 19.33 -24.79 0.83
CA LEU A 17 18.32 -25.69 1.42
C LEU A 17 16.91 -25.10 1.34
N GLU A 18 16.76 -23.82 1.68
CA GLU A 18 15.47 -23.14 1.62
C GLU A 18 14.93 -23.02 0.18
N GLN A 19 15.80 -22.84 -0.82
CA GLN A 19 15.43 -22.88 -2.23
C GLN A 19 14.96 -24.28 -2.68
N ILE A 20 15.53 -25.35 -2.13
CA ILE A 20 15.09 -26.73 -2.38
C ILE A 20 13.73 -26.96 -1.73
N ASP A 21 13.53 -26.51 -0.49
CA ASP A 21 12.24 -26.64 0.22
C ASP A 21 11.11 -25.91 -0.53
N VAL A 22 11.32 -24.63 -0.91
CA VAL A 22 10.34 -23.87 -1.70
C VAL A 22 10.12 -24.51 -3.07
N PHE A 23 11.16 -25.07 -3.72
CA PHE A 23 11.01 -25.75 -5.00
C PHE A 23 10.14 -27.01 -4.89
N ASN A 24 10.36 -27.83 -3.87
CA ASN A 24 9.57 -29.04 -3.63
C ASN A 24 8.10 -28.70 -3.32
N GLU A 25 7.88 -27.61 -2.58
CA GLU A 25 6.55 -27.10 -2.24
C GLU A 25 5.81 -26.58 -3.47
N LEU A 26 6.39 -25.65 -4.24
CA LEU A 26 5.72 -25.02 -5.39
C LEU A 26 5.52 -25.98 -6.59
N THR A 27 6.41 -26.97 -6.78
CA THR A 27 6.23 -28.00 -7.84
C THR A 27 5.22 -29.10 -7.48
N ASN A 28 4.71 -29.09 -6.24
CA ASN A 28 3.66 -29.99 -5.75
C ASN A 28 2.63 -29.20 -4.94
N TRP A 29 2.32 -27.98 -5.39
CA TRP A 29 1.49 -27.02 -4.67
C TRP A 29 0.15 -27.61 -4.21
N ASP A 30 -0.16 -27.41 -2.93
CA ASP A 30 -1.45 -27.73 -2.34
C ASP A 30 -2.11 -26.44 -1.84
N THR A 31 -3.35 -26.21 -2.28
CA THR A 31 -4.17 -25.08 -1.84
C THR A 31 -4.42 -25.03 -0.32
N SER A 32 -4.25 -26.14 0.41
CA SER A 32 -4.30 -26.16 1.88
C SER A 32 -3.16 -25.37 2.55
N LYS A 33 -2.06 -25.13 1.82
CA LYS A 33 -0.84 -24.44 2.28
C LYS A 33 -0.78 -22.97 1.84
N ASN A 34 -1.88 -22.44 1.32
CA ASN A 34 -2.04 -21.05 0.93
C ASN A 34 -2.33 -20.17 2.17
N PRO A 35 -1.72 -18.98 2.35
CA PRO A 35 -0.60 -18.41 1.60
C PRO A 35 0.75 -19.00 2.03
N LEU A 36 1.71 -19.06 1.10
CA LEU A 36 3.10 -19.38 1.42
C LEU A 36 3.80 -18.12 1.95
N LEU A 37 4.34 -18.18 3.17
CA LEU A 37 5.10 -17.07 3.77
C LEU A 37 6.60 -17.40 3.76
N LEU A 38 7.36 -16.70 2.92
CA LEU A 38 8.80 -16.90 2.74
C LEU A 38 9.61 -15.81 3.47
N ARG A 39 10.27 -16.18 4.57
CA ARG A 39 11.10 -15.28 5.38
C ARG A 39 12.58 -15.61 5.15
N LEU A 40 13.23 -14.92 4.22
CA LEU A 40 14.64 -15.13 3.87
C LEU A 40 15.44 -13.82 3.86
N PRO A 41 16.74 -13.85 4.22
CA PRO A 41 17.63 -12.70 4.14
C PRO A 41 17.71 -12.03 2.77
N CYS A 42 18.06 -10.74 2.77
CA CYS A 42 18.40 -10.02 1.54
C CYS A 42 19.65 -10.62 0.89
N GLY A 43 19.53 -11.00 -0.38
CA GLY A 43 20.62 -11.67 -1.13
C GLY A 43 20.60 -13.21 -1.09
N TYR A 44 19.71 -13.84 -0.31
CA TYR A 44 19.58 -15.31 -0.24
C TYR A 44 18.84 -15.96 -1.44
N GLY A 45 18.54 -15.17 -2.48
CA GLY A 45 17.88 -15.66 -3.69
C GLY A 45 16.37 -15.85 -3.61
N LYS A 46 15.66 -15.04 -2.80
CA LYS A 46 14.18 -15.00 -2.67
C LYS A 46 13.45 -15.09 -4.03
N THR A 47 13.87 -14.26 -4.98
CA THR A 47 13.32 -14.23 -6.35
C THR A 47 13.43 -15.60 -7.03
N GLU A 48 14.57 -16.26 -6.93
CA GLU A 48 14.81 -17.56 -7.59
C GLU A 48 14.03 -18.68 -6.91
N SER A 49 13.88 -18.61 -5.57
CA SER A 49 13.05 -19.53 -4.79
C SER A 49 11.64 -19.67 -5.39
N VAL A 50 11.07 -18.61 -5.96
CA VAL A 50 9.71 -18.60 -6.51
C VAL A 50 9.66 -18.68 -8.04
N VAL A 51 10.55 -17.98 -8.74
CA VAL A 51 10.57 -17.94 -10.21
C VAL A 51 10.99 -19.29 -10.81
N ILE A 52 11.99 -19.96 -10.24
CA ILE A 52 12.54 -21.20 -10.82
C ILE A 52 11.53 -22.36 -10.75
N PRO A 53 10.80 -22.59 -9.63
CA PRO A 53 9.71 -23.57 -9.61
C PRO A 53 8.57 -23.24 -10.60
N PHE A 54 8.22 -21.96 -10.76
CA PHE A 54 7.20 -21.56 -11.73
C PHE A 54 7.63 -21.89 -13.18
N LEU A 55 8.85 -21.52 -13.57
CA LEU A 55 9.42 -21.85 -14.89
C LEU A 55 9.55 -23.37 -15.12
N THR A 56 9.73 -24.16 -14.05
CA THR A 56 9.80 -25.63 -14.11
C THR A 56 8.50 -26.26 -14.62
N GLN A 57 7.35 -25.62 -14.39
CA GLN A 57 6.06 -26.09 -14.92
C GLN A 57 6.08 -26.11 -16.46
N ALA A 58 6.66 -25.08 -17.10
CA ALA A 58 6.75 -24.99 -18.56
C ALA A 58 7.70 -26.04 -19.14
N ILE A 59 8.80 -26.35 -18.44
CA ILE A 59 9.79 -27.38 -18.80
C ILE A 59 9.18 -28.78 -18.69
N THR A 60 8.55 -29.09 -17.57
CA THR A 60 8.02 -30.43 -17.27
C THR A 60 6.64 -30.70 -17.88
N GLY A 61 5.91 -29.66 -18.28
CA GLY A 61 4.51 -29.73 -18.67
C GLY A 61 3.54 -29.92 -17.50
N LYS A 62 4.03 -30.00 -16.25
CA LYS A 62 3.22 -30.19 -15.04
C LYS A 62 2.89 -28.83 -14.42
N TRP A 63 1.69 -28.33 -14.70
CA TRP A 63 1.17 -27.08 -14.16
C TRP A 63 0.50 -27.29 -12.80
N SER A 64 1.30 -27.42 -11.73
CA SER A 64 0.81 -27.65 -10.37
C SER A 64 0.39 -26.38 -9.62
N LEU A 65 0.97 -25.23 -9.97
CA LEU A 65 0.84 -23.98 -9.22
C LEU A 65 -0.16 -23.05 -9.91
N ALA A 66 0.19 -22.54 -11.09
CA ALA A 66 -0.64 -21.66 -11.92
C ALA A 66 -0.03 -21.54 -13.32
N PRO A 67 -0.84 -21.27 -14.37
CA PRO A 67 -0.32 -21.02 -15.72
C PRO A 67 0.35 -19.65 -15.87
N ARG A 68 0.02 -18.65 -15.04
CA ARG A 68 0.63 -17.31 -15.05
C ARG A 68 1.14 -16.90 -13.67
N MET A 69 2.05 -15.92 -13.63
CA MET A 69 2.59 -15.32 -12.42
C MET A 69 2.42 -13.80 -12.46
N ILE A 70 1.98 -13.22 -11.35
CA ILE A 70 1.95 -11.77 -11.18
C ILE A 70 2.82 -11.42 -9.98
N TYR A 71 3.96 -10.77 -10.25
CA TYR A 71 5.02 -10.48 -9.29
C TYR A 71 4.93 -9.02 -8.86
N VAL A 72 4.41 -8.80 -7.66
CA VAL A 72 4.08 -7.50 -7.07
C VAL A 72 5.24 -6.99 -6.21
N LEU A 73 5.68 -5.76 -6.50
CA LEU A 73 6.84 -5.13 -5.87
C LEU A 73 6.51 -3.72 -5.32
N PRO A 74 7.22 -3.24 -4.28
CA PRO A 74 6.95 -1.95 -3.67
C PRO A 74 7.55 -0.76 -4.45
N THR A 75 8.52 -0.98 -5.34
CA THR A 75 9.18 0.12 -6.08
C THR A 75 9.42 -0.20 -7.55
N ARG A 76 9.31 0.85 -8.38
CA ARG A 76 9.56 0.78 -9.84
C ARG A 76 10.99 0.33 -10.18
N ALA A 77 11.97 0.70 -9.36
CA ALA A 77 13.37 0.31 -9.55
C ALA A 77 13.54 -1.22 -9.40
N LEU A 78 12.91 -1.81 -8.37
CA LEU A 78 12.87 -3.26 -8.23
C LEU A 78 12.17 -3.93 -9.41
N CYS A 79 11.02 -3.41 -9.89
CA CYS A 79 10.30 -4.01 -11.02
C CYS A 79 11.22 -4.19 -12.25
N ASN A 80 12.01 -3.17 -12.59
CA ASN A 80 12.94 -3.25 -13.72
C ASN A 80 14.07 -4.26 -13.48
N GLN A 81 14.69 -4.24 -12.29
CA GLN A 81 15.78 -5.17 -11.96
C GLN A 81 15.31 -6.64 -11.93
N ILE A 82 14.13 -6.90 -11.37
CA ILE A 82 13.53 -8.24 -11.33
C ILE A 82 13.12 -8.66 -12.75
N ARG A 83 12.57 -7.77 -13.58
CA ARG A 83 12.29 -8.05 -15.00
C ARG A 83 13.53 -8.48 -15.76
N ASP A 84 14.59 -7.68 -15.72
CA ASP A 84 15.82 -7.97 -16.47
C ASP A 84 16.54 -9.24 -15.96
N ARG A 85 16.21 -9.68 -14.74
CA ARG A 85 16.64 -10.96 -14.19
C ARG A 85 15.77 -12.12 -14.67
N ILE A 86 14.46 -11.98 -14.63
CA ILE A 86 13.49 -13.00 -15.06
C ILE A 86 13.57 -13.22 -16.59
N CYS A 87 13.75 -12.17 -17.40
CA CYS A 87 13.96 -12.30 -18.85
C CYS A 87 15.12 -13.24 -19.17
N ARG A 88 16.28 -13.09 -18.50
CA ARG A 88 17.45 -13.96 -18.70
C ARG A 88 17.19 -15.42 -18.30
N TYR A 89 16.33 -15.66 -17.32
CA TYR A 89 15.89 -17.02 -16.97
C TYR A 89 14.91 -17.58 -18.01
N SER A 90 13.97 -16.77 -18.50
CA SER A 90 13.04 -17.13 -19.57
C SER A 90 13.74 -17.43 -20.91
N GLU A 91 14.78 -16.66 -21.26
CA GLU A 91 15.65 -16.89 -22.43
C GLU A 91 16.34 -18.26 -22.34
N ARG A 92 16.95 -18.60 -21.20
CA ARG A 92 17.57 -19.92 -20.99
C ARG A 92 16.55 -21.05 -21.06
N VAL A 93 15.34 -20.85 -20.54
CA VAL A 93 14.26 -21.84 -20.68
C VAL A 93 13.85 -21.98 -22.15
N HIS A 94 13.77 -20.88 -22.91
CA HIS A 94 13.52 -20.92 -24.34
C HIS A 94 14.60 -21.70 -25.11
N GLU A 95 15.88 -21.48 -24.81
CA GLU A 95 17.00 -22.26 -25.37
C GLU A 95 16.89 -23.77 -25.04
N MET A 96 16.41 -24.11 -23.83
CA MET A 96 16.27 -25.50 -23.37
C MET A 96 15.09 -26.26 -24.01
N ILE A 97 13.93 -25.62 -24.22
CA ILE A 97 12.68 -26.32 -24.62
C ILE A 97 11.93 -25.71 -25.81
N GLY A 98 12.44 -24.65 -26.44
CA GLY A 98 11.84 -23.97 -27.58
C GLY A 98 10.58 -23.14 -27.29
N LYS A 99 10.07 -23.13 -26.05
CA LYS A 99 8.90 -22.34 -25.65
C LYS A 99 9.32 -20.92 -25.28
N ILE A 100 8.64 -19.91 -25.81
CA ILE A 100 8.80 -18.52 -25.38
C ILE A 100 7.97 -18.34 -24.11
N ILE A 101 8.56 -17.73 -23.08
CA ILE A 101 7.87 -17.31 -21.85
C ILE A 101 7.93 -15.79 -21.80
N THR A 102 6.77 -15.15 -21.90
CA THR A 102 6.64 -13.70 -21.99
C THR A 102 6.75 -13.04 -20.61
N VAL A 103 7.51 -11.94 -20.54
CA VAL A 103 7.78 -11.21 -19.30
C VAL A 103 7.34 -9.75 -19.45
N GLY A 104 6.20 -9.42 -18.87
CA GLY A 104 5.60 -8.09 -18.87
C GLY A 104 6.08 -7.23 -17.71
N ILE A 105 5.93 -5.90 -17.84
CA ILE A 105 6.20 -4.96 -16.76
C ILE A 105 5.19 -3.82 -16.72
N GLU A 106 4.72 -3.53 -15.51
CA GLU A 106 3.59 -2.64 -15.30
C GLU A 106 3.77 -1.77 -14.04
N HIS A 107 4.19 -0.52 -14.24
CA HIS A 107 4.28 0.48 -13.19
C HIS A 107 4.05 1.88 -13.75
N GLY A 108 3.83 2.88 -12.89
CA GLY A 108 3.50 4.27 -13.30
C GLY A 108 4.56 5.06 -14.10
N THR A 109 5.52 4.40 -14.76
CA THR A 109 6.40 4.95 -15.82
C THR A 109 6.66 3.97 -16.98
N SER A 110 6.20 2.71 -16.89
CA SER A 110 6.32 1.69 -17.94
C SER A 110 5.04 0.86 -17.92
N SER A 111 4.20 1.04 -18.93
CA SER A 111 2.94 0.30 -19.07
C SER A 111 3.04 -0.60 -20.31
N LEU A 112 3.84 -1.66 -20.19
CA LEU A 112 4.10 -2.62 -21.27
C LEU A 112 3.23 -3.86 -21.18
N ASP A 113 2.55 -4.08 -20.04
CA ASP A 113 1.53 -5.10 -19.89
C ASP A 113 0.32 -4.58 -19.11
N PRO A 114 -0.42 -3.58 -19.66
CA PRO A 114 -1.54 -2.96 -18.95
C PRO A 114 -2.66 -3.95 -18.62
N LEU A 115 -2.76 -5.04 -19.39
CA LEU A 115 -3.78 -6.08 -19.32
C LEU A 115 -3.39 -7.30 -18.45
N PHE A 116 -2.14 -7.38 -17.97
CA PHE A 116 -1.59 -8.53 -17.23
C PHE A 116 -1.65 -9.86 -18.02
N PHE A 117 -1.40 -9.79 -19.33
CA PHE A 117 -1.48 -10.93 -20.25
C PHE A 117 -0.20 -11.76 -20.36
N SER A 118 0.96 -11.24 -19.95
CA SER A 118 2.21 -12.00 -20.02
C SER A 118 2.19 -13.23 -19.10
N ASP A 119 2.98 -14.25 -19.45
CA ASP A 119 3.17 -15.45 -18.63
C ASP A 119 3.68 -15.09 -17.23
N ILE A 120 4.57 -14.09 -17.16
CA ILE A 120 5.02 -13.44 -15.93
C ILE A 120 4.84 -11.92 -16.07
N CYS A 121 3.92 -11.31 -15.33
CA CYS A 121 3.77 -9.85 -15.29
C CYS A 121 4.34 -9.27 -14.00
N ILE A 122 5.27 -8.31 -14.10
CA ILE A 122 5.97 -7.72 -12.96
C ILE A 122 5.41 -6.32 -12.72
N THR A 123 4.80 -6.10 -11.57
CA THR A 123 3.95 -4.93 -11.30
C THR A 123 4.34 -4.21 -10.01
N THR A 124 4.07 -2.91 -9.91
CA THR A 124 4.00 -2.27 -8.59
C THR A 124 2.66 -2.56 -7.91
N PHE A 125 2.61 -2.47 -6.58
CA PHE A 125 1.38 -2.71 -5.79
C PHE A 125 0.21 -1.79 -6.19
N ASP A 126 0.47 -0.53 -6.55
CA ASP A 126 -0.57 0.39 -7.04
C ASP A 126 -1.19 -0.10 -8.35
N GLN A 127 -0.39 -0.55 -9.32
CA GLN A 127 -0.90 -1.07 -10.59
C GLN A 127 -1.61 -2.41 -10.42
N PHE A 128 -1.15 -3.25 -9.49
CA PHE A 128 -1.83 -4.47 -9.08
C PHE A 128 -3.24 -4.17 -8.55
N LEU A 129 -3.34 -3.23 -7.60
CA LEU A 129 -4.61 -2.79 -7.02
C LEU A 129 -5.55 -2.17 -8.06
N TYR A 130 -5.06 -1.29 -8.95
CA TYR A 130 -5.89 -0.68 -9.99
C TYR A 130 -6.35 -1.69 -11.05
N GLY A 131 -5.52 -2.69 -11.38
CA GLY A 131 -5.89 -3.81 -12.23
C GLY A 131 -6.97 -4.66 -11.57
N TYR A 132 -6.74 -5.11 -10.33
CA TYR A 132 -7.67 -5.95 -9.58
C TYR A 132 -9.03 -5.28 -9.41
N ALA A 133 -9.01 -4.00 -9.03
CA ALA A 133 -10.22 -3.24 -8.84
C ALA A 133 -10.80 -2.68 -10.14
N ARG A 134 -10.31 -3.02 -11.33
CA ARG A 134 -10.87 -2.57 -12.63
C ARG A 134 -10.92 -1.04 -12.80
N SER A 135 -10.08 -0.32 -12.06
CA SER A 135 -9.98 1.16 -12.04
C SER A 135 -9.02 1.72 -13.10
N LYS A 136 -8.39 0.83 -13.88
CA LYS A 136 -7.24 1.15 -14.73
C LYS A 136 -7.66 1.75 -16.09
N SER A 137 -7.59 3.07 -16.22
CA SER A 137 -7.97 3.79 -17.45
C SER A 137 -7.20 3.38 -18.71
N GLN A 138 -5.97 2.85 -18.56
CA GLN A 138 -5.11 2.43 -19.68
C GLN A 138 -5.67 1.26 -20.51
N VAL A 139 -6.56 0.44 -19.94
CA VAL A 139 -7.18 -0.69 -20.66
C VAL A 139 -8.49 -0.32 -21.36
N GLY A 140 -8.89 0.96 -21.32
CA GLY A 140 -10.10 1.45 -21.96
C GLY A 140 -11.35 0.73 -21.43
N ARG A 141 -12.10 0.07 -22.31
CA ARG A 141 -13.30 -0.73 -21.96
C ARG A 141 -12.98 -2.16 -21.50
N HIS A 142 -11.71 -2.56 -21.49
CA HIS A 142 -11.30 -3.93 -21.15
C HIS A 142 -10.95 -4.08 -19.66
N VAL A 143 -11.68 -3.38 -18.78
CA VAL A 143 -11.37 -3.30 -17.35
C VAL A 143 -11.48 -4.65 -16.63
N ASP A 144 -12.32 -5.56 -17.11
CA ASP A 144 -12.43 -6.93 -16.58
C ASP A 144 -11.27 -7.85 -16.98
N ILE A 145 -10.48 -7.51 -18.01
CA ILE A 145 -9.36 -8.36 -18.46
C ILE A 145 -8.27 -8.47 -17.37
N PRO A 146 -7.75 -7.36 -16.80
CA PRO A 146 -6.91 -7.42 -15.61
C PRO A 146 -7.52 -8.24 -14.46
N ALA A 147 -8.80 -8.04 -14.14
CA ALA A 147 -9.46 -8.79 -13.06
C ALA A 147 -9.45 -10.31 -13.31
N GLY A 148 -9.82 -10.74 -14.52
CA GLY A 148 -9.73 -12.15 -14.94
C GLY A 148 -8.29 -12.67 -15.02
N ALA A 149 -7.30 -11.78 -15.21
CA ALA A 149 -5.90 -12.14 -15.23
C ALA A 149 -5.45 -12.68 -13.86
N PHE A 150 -5.94 -12.16 -12.73
CA PHE A 150 -5.54 -12.64 -11.39
C PHE A 150 -6.07 -14.05 -11.07
N ALA A 151 -7.27 -14.39 -11.54
CA ALA A 151 -7.94 -15.66 -11.21
C ALA A 151 -7.16 -16.93 -11.61
N ASN A 152 -6.31 -16.84 -12.64
CA ASN A 152 -5.46 -17.93 -13.12
C ASN A 152 -3.96 -17.65 -12.91
N SER A 153 -3.59 -16.85 -11.92
CA SER A 153 -2.20 -16.48 -11.63
C SER A 153 -1.77 -16.90 -10.23
N VAL A 154 -0.48 -17.22 -10.04
CA VAL A 154 0.14 -17.13 -8.71
C VAL A 154 0.51 -15.68 -8.45
N ILE A 155 0.10 -15.16 -7.30
CA ILE A 155 0.37 -13.77 -6.89
C ILE A 155 1.54 -13.78 -5.90
N VAL A 156 2.61 -13.09 -6.24
CA VAL A 156 3.83 -13.00 -5.44
C VAL A 156 3.98 -11.58 -4.91
N PHE A 157 3.86 -11.37 -3.59
CA PHE A 157 4.15 -10.10 -2.95
C PHE A 157 5.58 -10.12 -2.41
N ASP A 158 6.51 -9.42 -3.08
CA ASP A 158 7.91 -9.36 -2.66
C ASP A 158 8.22 -8.08 -1.86
N GLU A 159 9.21 -8.19 -0.96
CA GLU A 159 9.59 -7.20 0.05
C GLU A 159 8.40 -6.54 0.77
N ALA A 160 7.45 -7.36 1.22
CA ALA A 160 6.18 -6.95 1.82
C ALA A 160 6.30 -6.09 3.09
N HIS A 161 7.48 -6.00 3.71
CA HIS A 161 7.75 -5.10 4.84
C HIS A 161 7.87 -3.62 4.43
N LEU A 162 8.18 -3.31 3.16
CA LEU A 162 8.45 -1.95 2.68
C LEU A 162 7.21 -1.08 2.43
N TYR A 163 6.02 -1.65 2.55
CA TYR A 163 4.76 -0.93 2.39
C TYR A 163 4.51 0.01 3.59
N SER A 164 3.71 1.06 3.40
CA SER A 164 3.25 1.89 4.54
C SER A 164 2.11 1.17 5.30
N PRO A 165 1.81 1.52 6.56
CA PRO A 165 0.73 0.87 7.34
C PRO A 165 -0.63 0.83 6.62
N TYR A 166 -1.01 1.92 5.95
CA TYR A 166 -2.21 1.97 5.09
C TYR A 166 -2.14 1.00 3.89
N THR A 167 -0.95 0.85 3.31
CA THR A 167 -0.72 -0.07 2.18
C THR A 167 -0.72 -1.53 2.65
N HIS A 168 -0.19 -1.83 3.85
CA HIS A 168 -0.35 -3.14 4.50
C HIS A 168 -1.81 -3.48 4.74
N ALA A 169 -2.62 -2.50 5.13
CA ALA A 169 -4.04 -2.69 5.36
C ALA A 169 -4.81 -2.97 4.05
N LEU A 170 -4.49 -2.28 2.96
CA LEU A 170 -4.98 -2.64 1.63
C LEU A 170 -4.50 -4.04 1.21
N MET A 171 -3.23 -4.38 1.47
CA MET A 171 -2.67 -5.69 1.14
C MET A 171 -3.40 -6.81 1.91
N LYS A 172 -3.70 -6.64 3.20
CA LYS A 172 -4.50 -7.59 3.98
C LYS A 172 -5.83 -7.89 3.31
N ALA A 173 -6.60 -6.86 2.98
CA ALA A 173 -7.92 -7.05 2.40
C ALA A 173 -7.85 -7.61 0.96
N LEU A 174 -6.76 -7.38 0.20
CA LEU A 174 -6.53 -8.08 -1.07
C LEU A 174 -6.22 -9.57 -0.82
N LEU A 175 -5.34 -9.87 0.13
CA LEU A 175 -4.98 -11.24 0.52
C LEU A 175 -6.21 -12.04 0.94
N ASP A 176 -7.16 -11.43 1.67
CA ASP A 176 -8.43 -12.07 2.04
C ASP A 176 -9.22 -12.50 0.80
N ILE A 177 -9.44 -11.59 -0.15
CA ILE A 177 -10.24 -11.90 -1.34
C ILE A 177 -9.53 -12.93 -2.22
N LEU A 178 -8.21 -12.81 -2.42
CA LEU A 178 -7.40 -13.77 -3.17
C LEU A 178 -7.43 -15.17 -2.53
N TYR A 179 -7.30 -15.24 -1.20
CA TYR A 179 -7.30 -16.49 -0.44
C TYR A 179 -8.66 -17.20 -0.49
N HIS A 180 -9.76 -16.46 -0.30
CA HIS A 180 -11.12 -16.99 -0.45
C HIS A 180 -11.40 -17.41 -1.90
N SER A 181 -10.82 -16.72 -2.89
CA SER A 181 -10.88 -17.09 -4.32
C SER A 181 -9.98 -18.29 -4.69
N LYS A 182 -9.28 -18.90 -3.72
CA LYS A 182 -8.33 -20.02 -3.92
C LYS A 182 -7.16 -19.72 -4.87
N ILE A 183 -6.87 -18.45 -5.08
CA ILE A 183 -5.72 -17.99 -5.87
C ILE A 183 -4.45 -18.29 -5.07
N PRO A 184 -3.40 -18.91 -5.66
CA PRO A 184 -2.12 -19.13 -4.98
C PRO A 184 -1.43 -17.81 -4.63
N ILE A 185 -1.06 -17.66 -3.36
CA ILE A 185 -0.42 -16.46 -2.81
C ILE A 185 0.93 -16.84 -2.22
N ILE A 186 1.95 -16.06 -2.55
CA ILE A 186 3.29 -16.13 -1.94
C ILE A 186 3.64 -14.74 -1.41
N VAL A 187 3.93 -14.63 -0.11
CA VAL A 187 4.39 -13.39 0.52
C VAL A 187 5.85 -13.56 0.92
N MET A 188 6.73 -12.69 0.40
CA MET A 188 8.16 -12.74 0.64
C MET A 188 8.64 -11.51 1.40
N THR A 189 9.52 -11.72 2.38
CA THR A 189 10.09 -10.64 3.17
C THR A 189 11.41 -11.05 3.83
N ALA A 190 12.22 -10.07 4.21
CA ALA A 190 13.36 -10.29 5.11
C ALA A 190 13.02 -9.87 6.55
N THR A 191 12.50 -8.66 6.75
CA THR A 191 12.53 -7.97 8.06
C THR A 191 11.13 -7.59 8.57
N MET A 192 10.08 -8.31 8.15
CA MET A 192 8.72 -8.05 8.65
C MET A 192 8.59 -8.44 10.13
N PRO A 193 8.24 -7.48 11.03
CA PRO A 193 8.05 -7.78 12.45
C PRO A 193 6.85 -8.70 12.71
N GLU A 194 6.91 -9.46 13.80
CA GLU A 194 5.86 -10.40 14.19
C GLU A 194 4.48 -9.77 14.37
N THR A 195 4.40 -8.55 14.88
CA THR A 195 3.16 -7.77 15.06
C THR A 195 2.46 -7.56 13.72
N LEU A 196 3.19 -6.96 12.78
CA LEU A 196 2.76 -6.74 11.40
C LEU A 196 2.43 -8.06 10.67
N GLN A 197 3.23 -9.10 10.88
CA GLN A 197 2.96 -10.42 10.32
C GLN A 197 1.66 -11.02 10.86
N LYS A 198 1.41 -10.95 12.17
CA LYS A 198 0.17 -11.45 12.79
C LYS A 198 -1.04 -10.69 12.27
N ASP A 199 -0.91 -9.37 12.08
CA ASP A 199 -1.98 -8.55 11.51
C ASP A 199 -2.27 -8.90 10.03
N ILE A 200 -1.24 -8.87 9.17
CA ILE A 200 -1.39 -9.16 7.73
C ILE A 200 -1.83 -10.62 7.49
N MET A 201 -1.44 -11.56 8.35
CA MET A 201 -1.81 -12.98 8.24
C MET A 201 -3.07 -13.37 9.02
N TYR A 202 -3.76 -12.41 9.68
CA TYR A 202 -4.93 -12.70 10.51
C TYR A 202 -6.04 -13.37 9.69
N GLY A 203 -6.52 -14.53 10.15
CA GLY A 203 -7.54 -15.33 9.45
C GLY A 203 -7.00 -16.31 8.40
N PHE A 204 -5.69 -16.32 8.14
CA PHE A 204 -5.03 -17.34 7.31
C PHE A 204 -4.32 -18.38 8.17
N ASN A 205 -4.06 -19.55 7.59
CA ASN A 205 -3.13 -20.54 8.12
C ASN A 205 -1.90 -20.61 7.20
N PRO A 206 -0.99 -19.61 7.23
CA PRO A 206 0.12 -19.55 6.29
C PRO A 206 1.05 -20.74 6.47
N ASN A 207 1.61 -21.25 5.37
CA ASN A 207 2.73 -22.20 5.40
C ASN A 207 4.04 -21.41 5.51
N PRO A 208 4.78 -21.43 6.64
CA PRO A 208 5.96 -20.60 6.80
C PRO A 208 7.23 -21.37 6.37
N ILE A 209 7.93 -20.85 5.36
CA ILE A 209 9.32 -21.23 5.08
C ILE A 209 10.21 -20.09 5.54
N THR A 210 10.85 -20.28 6.70
CA THR A 210 11.79 -19.33 7.31
C THR A 210 13.21 -19.86 7.18
N PHE A 211 14.15 -18.95 6.93
CA PHE A 211 15.59 -19.21 6.94
C PHE A 211 16.06 -19.84 8.25
N LYS A 212 16.93 -20.86 8.18
CA LYS A 212 17.45 -21.57 9.36
C LYS A 212 18.98 -21.72 9.29
N GLY A 213 19.70 -20.63 9.57
CA GLY A 213 21.16 -20.68 9.67
C GLY A 213 21.84 -19.32 9.85
N ASN A 214 23.14 -19.30 9.58
CA ASN A 214 23.95 -18.09 9.56
C ASN A 214 24.07 -17.54 8.14
N LEU A 215 24.17 -16.20 8.00
CA LEU A 215 24.33 -15.59 6.68
C LEU A 215 25.61 -16.08 5.98
N LEU A 216 25.47 -16.64 4.78
CA LEU A 216 26.55 -17.28 4.01
C LEU A 216 27.78 -16.39 3.74
N ASN A 217 27.61 -15.07 3.71
CA ASN A 217 28.72 -14.13 3.51
C ASN A 217 29.35 -13.79 4.86
N LYS A 218 30.51 -14.40 5.15
CA LYS A 218 31.41 -13.96 6.23
C LYS A 218 31.91 -12.54 5.94
N ARG A 219 31.18 -11.55 6.45
CA ARG A 219 31.54 -10.13 6.49
C ARG A 219 31.82 -9.73 7.93
N ASN A 220 32.95 -9.08 8.19
CA ASN A 220 33.31 -8.61 9.52
C ASN A 220 32.77 -7.19 9.69
N ILE A 221 31.66 -7.03 10.39
CA ILE A 221 31.00 -5.73 10.57
C ILE A 221 31.20 -5.25 12.01
N SER A 222 31.78 -4.06 12.13
CA SER A 222 31.78 -3.28 13.37
C SER A 222 30.73 -2.17 13.29
N TRP A 223 30.10 -1.84 14.41
CA TRP A 223 29.17 -0.71 14.48
C TRP A 223 29.31 0.08 15.77
N GLU A 224 28.95 1.36 15.70
CA GLU A 224 28.84 2.23 16.87
C GLU A 224 27.64 3.16 16.72
N ILE A 225 26.96 3.43 17.84
CA ILE A 225 25.90 4.44 17.93
C ILE A 225 26.44 5.70 18.60
N LYS A 226 26.07 6.87 18.09
CA LYS A 226 26.54 8.18 18.55
C LYS A 226 25.40 9.17 18.71
N ASP A 227 25.50 9.99 19.76
CA ASP A 227 24.53 11.03 20.08
C ASP A 227 24.95 12.39 19.50
N TRP A 228 24.99 12.43 18.16
CA TRP A 228 25.13 13.63 17.35
C TRP A 228 24.34 13.46 16.05
N SER A 229 24.09 14.55 15.32
CA SER A 229 23.29 14.58 14.09
C SER A 229 24.13 14.89 12.85
N LEU A 230 23.72 14.43 11.67
CA LEU A 230 24.47 14.67 10.42
C LEU A 230 24.64 16.17 10.12
N LEU A 231 23.59 16.95 10.39
CA LEU A 231 23.61 18.41 10.39
C LEU A 231 23.50 18.93 11.82
N LYS A 232 24.05 20.12 12.06
CA LYS A 232 23.88 20.92 13.27
C LYS A 232 23.89 22.38 12.86
N ASP A 233 22.87 23.14 13.28
CA ASP A 233 22.71 24.55 12.93
C ASP A 233 22.75 24.78 11.40
N GLU A 234 22.09 23.88 10.65
CA GLU A 234 22.08 23.75 9.18
C GLU A 234 23.42 23.37 8.50
N GLU A 235 24.54 23.28 9.22
CA GLU A 235 25.86 22.89 8.68
C GLU A 235 26.21 21.42 8.95
N PRO A 236 27.11 20.77 8.20
CA PRO A 236 27.60 19.42 8.51
C PRO A 236 28.29 19.39 9.89
N SER A 237 27.95 18.41 10.72
CA SER A 237 28.52 18.33 12.07
C SER A 237 30.04 18.15 12.06
N LYS A 238 30.71 18.69 13.10
CA LYS A 238 32.18 18.65 13.23
C LYS A 238 32.68 17.21 13.30
N GLU A 239 31.90 16.35 13.94
CA GLU A 239 32.07 14.91 14.06
C GLU A 239 32.08 14.24 12.68
N LEU A 240 31.09 14.54 11.82
CA LEU A 240 31.02 14.06 10.44
C LEU A 240 32.24 14.52 9.62
N ILE A 241 32.58 15.81 9.68
CA ILE A 241 33.73 16.36 8.95
C ILE A 241 35.05 15.71 9.40
N ASN A 242 35.22 15.46 10.70
CA ASN A 242 36.40 14.77 11.23
C ASN A 242 36.52 13.33 10.73
N ILE A 243 35.42 12.58 10.71
CA ILE A 243 35.37 11.21 10.14
C ILE A 243 35.75 11.24 8.65
N LEU A 244 35.15 12.14 7.87
CA LEU A 244 35.42 12.30 6.44
C LEU A 244 36.85 12.80 6.12
N ASN A 245 37.55 13.40 7.08
CA ASN A 245 38.95 13.81 6.95
C ASN A 245 39.94 12.68 7.25
N GLN A 246 39.57 11.77 8.17
CA GLN A 246 40.38 10.61 8.55
C GLN A 246 40.29 9.48 7.53
N MET A 247 39.11 9.27 6.94
CA MET A 247 38.84 8.15 6.01
C MET A 247 39.18 8.53 4.56
N LYS A 248 40.43 8.25 4.14
CA LYS A 248 40.86 8.33 2.74
C LYS A 248 40.78 6.97 2.06
N ASN A 249 40.54 6.95 0.75
CA ASN A 249 40.51 5.75 -0.10
C ASN A 249 39.50 4.67 0.37
N GLN A 250 38.27 5.08 0.66
CA GLN A 250 37.18 4.18 1.04
C GLN A 250 35.87 4.52 0.31
N LYS A 251 35.00 3.53 0.21
CA LYS A 251 33.61 3.63 -0.23
C LYS A 251 32.73 4.00 0.97
N ILE A 252 32.28 5.25 1.01
CA ILE A 252 31.49 5.82 2.09
C ILE A 252 30.06 6.06 1.58
N LEU A 253 29.08 5.51 2.29
CA LEU A 253 27.65 5.77 2.10
C LEU A 253 27.11 6.54 3.31
N ILE A 254 26.60 7.75 3.07
CA ILE A 254 25.85 8.53 4.05
C ILE A 254 24.35 8.38 3.75
N VAL A 255 23.54 8.05 4.75
CA VAL A 255 22.08 7.92 4.60
C VAL A 255 21.36 8.87 5.54
N ALA A 256 20.60 9.79 4.96
CA ALA A 256 19.72 10.71 5.69
C ALA A 256 18.24 10.33 5.50
N ASN A 257 17.45 10.44 6.54
CA ASN A 257 16.02 10.12 6.57
C ASN A 257 15.18 11.11 5.74
N ARG A 258 15.69 12.33 5.52
CA ARG A 258 14.99 13.39 4.79
C ARG A 258 15.78 13.89 3.58
N VAL A 259 15.07 14.15 2.48
CA VAL A 259 15.65 14.64 1.22
C VAL A 259 16.35 16.00 1.36
N ASN A 260 15.83 16.91 2.20
CA ASN A 260 16.44 18.22 2.42
C ASN A 260 17.80 18.11 3.14
N ILE A 261 17.95 17.18 4.10
CA ILE A 261 19.23 16.91 4.77
C ILE A 261 20.24 16.39 3.75
N ALA A 262 19.86 15.39 2.95
CA ALA A 262 20.71 14.82 1.90
C ALA A 262 21.16 15.88 0.87
N GLN A 263 20.25 16.78 0.46
CA GLN A 263 20.56 17.88 -0.46
C GLN A 263 21.51 18.91 0.17
N LYS A 264 21.30 19.31 1.42
CA LYS A 264 22.17 20.26 2.13
C LYS A 264 23.58 19.67 2.31
N LEU A 265 23.70 18.45 2.85
CA LEU A 265 24.99 17.75 2.96
C LEU A 265 25.72 17.64 1.62
N ALA A 266 25.01 17.33 0.52
CA ALA A 266 25.63 17.23 -0.80
C ALA A 266 26.09 18.60 -1.37
N SER A 267 25.44 19.69 -0.98
CA SER A 267 25.87 21.05 -1.32
C SER A 267 27.15 21.42 -0.57
N GLU A 268 27.18 21.21 0.75
CA GLU A 268 28.32 21.57 1.61
C GLU A 268 29.54 20.64 1.42
N LEU A 269 29.33 19.40 0.95
CA LEU A 269 30.39 18.43 0.68
C LEU A 269 30.74 18.31 -0.82
N LYS A 270 30.28 19.26 -1.65
CA LYS A 270 30.45 19.23 -3.12
C LYS A 270 31.92 19.08 -3.54
N ASP A 271 32.83 19.78 -2.88
CA ASP A 271 34.26 19.78 -3.17
C ASP A 271 34.95 18.43 -2.88
N ARG A 272 34.28 17.51 -2.18
CA ARG A 272 34.72 16.12 -1.96
C ARG A 272 34.31 15.17 -3.09
N GLY A 273 33.73 15.67 -4.18
CA GLY A 273 33.28 14.86 -5.32
C GLY A 273 32.05 14.00 -5.02
N VAL A 274 31.22 14.43 -4.07
CA VAL A 274 30.07 13.66 -3.57
C VAL A 274 29.00 13.41 -4.65
N LYS A 275 28.45 12.19 -4.65
CA LYS A 275 27.29 11.81 -5.48
C LYS A 275 26.02 11.78 -4.62
N LEU A 276 24.96 12.43 -5.08
CA LEU A 276 23.66 12.49 -4.40
C LEU A 276 22.59 11.70 -5.17
N ILE A 277 21.85 10.84 -4.46
CA ILE A 277 20.64 10.16 -4.93
C ILE A 277 19.47 10.30 -3.94
N HIS A 278 18.26 10.54 -4.46
CA HIS A 278 17.02 10.62 -3.70
C HIS A 278 15.81 10.52 -4.64
N SER A 279 14.60 10.35 -4.10
CA SER A 279 13.37 10.19 -4.89
C SER A 279 12.96 11.41 -5.73
N ARG A 280 13.40 12.63 -5.37
CA ARG A 280 13.03 13.90 -6.04
C ARG A 280 13.84 14.25 -7.32
N PHE A 281 14.38 13.26 -8.03
CA PHE A 281 15.00 13.48 -9.35
C PHE A 281 14.02 13.15 -10.48
N SER A 282 14.23 13.72 -11.69
CA SER A 282 13.53 13.24 -12.88
C SER A 282 13.92 11.78 -13.16
N ALA A 283 13.10 11.04 -13.91
CA ALA A 283 13.39 9.64 -14.21
C ALA A 283 14.75 9.48 -14.92
N SER A 284 15.05 10.35 -15.89
CA SER A 284 16.32 10.36 -16.64
C SER A 284 17.51 10.65 -15.73
N ASP A 285 17.43 11.72 -14.91
CA ASP A 285 18.52 12.09 -13.99
C ASP A 285 18.76 10.99 -12.95
N ARG A 286 17.67 10.36 -12.48
CA ARG A 286 17.73 9.27 -11.52
C ARG A 286 18.44 8.06 -12.10
N THR A 287 18.09 7.60 -13.30
CA THR A 287 18.79 6.49 -13.96
C THR A 287 20.26 6.79 -14.19
N SER A 288 20.62 8.02 -14.61
CA SER A 288 22.02 8.42 -14.74
C SER A 288 22.77 8.37 -13.39
N LYS A 289 22.12 8.79 -12.30
CA LYS A 289 22.71 8.78 -10.94
C LYS A 289 22.81 7.37 -10.35
N GLU A 290 21.85 6.50 -10.63
CA GLU A 290 21.89 5.08 -10.25
C GLU A 290 23.06 4.39 -10.95
N ASN A 291 23.28 4.66 -12.25
CA ASN A 291 24.43 4.15 -12.99
C ASN A 291 25.76 4.69 -12.46
N ASP A 292 25.88 5.99 -12.16
CA ASP A 292 27.06 6.58 -11.51
C ASP A 292 27.39 5.88 -10.18
N ILE A 293 26.38 5.64 -9.34
CA ILE A 293 26.54 5.04 -8.02
C ILE A 293 26.88 3.55 -8.11
N ILE A 294 26.29 2.82 -9.05
CA ILE A 294 26.67 1.43 -9.36
C ILE A 294 28.10 1.39 -9.92
N GLY A 295 28.52 2.38 -10.70
CA GLY A 295 29.91 2.52 -11.16
C GLY A 295 30.93 2.71 -10.02
N LEU A 296 30.53 3.31 -8.90
CA LEU A 296 31.37 3.54 -7.72
C LEU A 296 31.30 2.42 -6.68
N LEU A 297 30.09 1.96 -6.34
CA LEU A 297 29.82 1.01 -5.25
C LEU A 297 29.39 -0.39 -5.71
N GLY A 298 29.21 -0.62 -7.01
CA GLY A 298 28.76 -1.90 -7.56
C GLY A 298 29.82 -3.00 -7.50
N LYS A 299 29.40 -4.26 -7.70
CA LYS A 299 30.24 -5.45 -7.55
C LYS A 299 31.48 -5.47 -8.44
N ASN A 300 31.35 -4.91 -9.65
CA ASN A 300 32.41 -4.82 -10.65
C ASN A 300 33.03 -3.41 -10.71
N SER A 301 32.84 -2.59 -9.67
CA SER A 301 33.42 -1.24 -9.60
C SER A 301 34.96 -1.30 -9.52
N ALA A 302 35.62 -0.62 -10.46
CA ALA A 302 37.05 -0.36 -10.43
C ALA A 302 37.44 0.82 -9.50
N ALA A 303 36.45 1.52 -8.92
CA ALA A 303 36.72 2.61 -7.98
C ALA A 303 37.10 2.04 -6.61
N ASN A 304 38.22 2.51 -6.07
CA ASN A 304 38.67 2.19 -4.70
C ASN A 304 38.14 3.17 -3.65
N ALA A 305 37.41 4.21 -4.08
CA ALA A 305 36.90 5.26 -3.20
C ALA A 305 35.63 5.89 -3.79
N GLY A 306 34.78 6.45 -2.93
CA GLY A 306 33.63 7.24 -3.36
C GLY A 306 32.80 7.69 -2.17
N LEU A 307 32.29 8.92 -2.20
CA LEU A 307 31.37 9.46 -1.21
C LEU A 307 29.97 9.58 -1.82
N ILE A 308 29.03 8.80 -1.33
CA ILE A 308 27.64 8.80 -1.77
C ILE A 308 26.77 9.31 -0.62
N ILE A 309 25.87 10.25 -0.89
CA ILE A 309 24.77 10.62 -0.01
C ILE A 309 23.47 10.10 -0.62
N SER A 310 22.69 9.40 0.19
CA SER A 310 21.40 8.81 -0.18
C SER A 310 20.31 9.15 0.85
N THR A 311 19.06 8.95 0.46
CA THR A 311 17.97 8.69 1.40
C THR A 311 17.58 7.19 1.35
N GLN A 312 16.36 6.82 1.74
CA GLN A 312 15.82 5.46 1.67
C GLN A 312 15.98 4.75 0.31
N VAL A 313 16.28 5.48 -0.77
CA VAL A 313 16.57 4.90 -2.09
C VAL A 313 17.70 3.85 -2.08
N CYS A 314 18.63 3.88 -1.12
CA CYS A 314 19.67 2.86 -1.00
C CYS A 314 19.25 1.62 -0.19
N GLU A 315 18.15 1.66 0.54
CA GLU A 315 17.64 0.51 1.31
C GLU A 315 17.26 -0.62 0.35
N VAL A 316 16.79 -0.29 -0.86
CA VAL A 316 16.05 -1.20 -1.73
C VAL A 316 16.39 -0.93 -3.20
N GLY A 317 16.68 -1.98 -3.97
CA GLY A 317 16.86 -1.86 -5.42
C GLY A 317 18.17 -1.18 -5.87
N LEU A 318 19.20 -1.14 -5.03
CA LEU A 318 20.58 -0.82 -5.45
C LEU A 318 21.53 -1.94 -5.02
N ASP A 319 22.16 -2.64 -5.98
CA ASP A 319 23.16 -3.67 -5.68
C ASP A 319 24.55 -3.04 -5.48
N ILE A 320 24.69 -2.39 -4.33
CA ILE A 320 25.87 -1.63 -3.92
C ILE A 320 26.48 -2.18 -2.63
N SER A 321 27.80 -2.00 -2.46
CA SER A 321 28.52 -2.23 -1.21
C SER A 321 29.38 -1.03 -0.85
N CYS A 322 29.37 -0.65 0.44
CA CYS A 322 30.31 0.31 1.02
C CYS A 322 31.15 -0.31 2.14
N ASP A 323 32.26 0.37 2.45
CA ASP A 323 33.19 0.01 3.53
C ASP A 323 32.76 0.74 4.83
N LEU A 324 32.26 1.97 4.69
CA LEU A 324 31.70 2.77 5.79
C LEU A 324 30.26 3.19 5.47
N LEU A 325 29.35 2.91 6.41
CA LEU A 325 28.00 3.47 6.44
C LEU A 325 27.90 4.50 7.57
N ILE A 326 27.47 5.72 7.27
CA ILE A 326 27.07 6.71 8.26
C ILE A 326 25.58 6.97 8.06
N THR A 327 24.73 6.59 9.01
CA THR A 327 23.27 6.66 8.84
C THR A 327 22.63 7.39 10.01
N GLU A 328 21.66 8.26 9.71
CA GLU A 328 20.66 8.63 10.72
C GLU A 328 19.95 7.37 11.23
N CYS A 329 19.65 7.33 12.52
CA CYS A 329 18.83 6.30 13.13
C CYS A 329 17.44 6.30 12.45
N ALA A 330 16.89 5.12 12.22
CA ALA A 330 15.61 4.88 11.57
C ALA A 330 14.89 3.76 12.34
N SER A 331 13.76 3.27 11.84
CA SER A 331 13.18 2.02 12.34
C SER A 331 14.15 0.83 12.15
N ALA A 332 13.99 -0.21 12.96
CA ALA A 332 14.90 -1.36 12.98
C ALA A 332 15.00 -2.06 11.61
N ASP A 333 13.87 -2.23 10.91
CA ASP A 333 13.82 -2.83 9.58
C ASP A 333 14.60 -2.00 8.53
N ALA A 334 14.42 -0.67 8.53
CA ALA A 334 15.13 0.23 7.64
C ALA A 334 16.65 0.23 7.93
N LEU A 335 17.04 0.20 9.22
CA LEU A 335 18.45 0.07 9.61
C LEU A 335 19.06 -1.24 9.12
N VAL A 336 18.39 -2.38 9.30
CA VAL A 336 18.87 -3.68 8.80
C VAL A 336 19.03 -3.66 7.27
N GLN A 337 18.12 -3.03 6.52
CA GLN A 337 18.25 -2.88 5.06
C GLN A 337 19.43 -1.98 4.65
N ARG A 338 19.69 -0.86 5.35
CA ARG A 338 20.88 -0.02 5.12
C ARG A 338 22.16 -0.79 5.40
N ILE A 339 22.20 -1.56 6.49
CA ILE A 339 23.33 -2.41 6.89
C ILE A 339 23.54 -3.58 5.92
N GLY A 340 22.49 -4.01 5.20
CA GLY A 340 22.57 -4.93 4.06
C GLY A 340 23.38 -4.42 2.85
N ARG A 341 23.85 -3.16 2.88
CA ARG A 341 24.76 -2.53 1.90
C ARG A 341 26.20 -2.39 2.40
N VAL A 342 26.52 -2.80 3.63
CA VAL A 342 27.88 -2.77 4.20
C VAL A 342 28.58 -4.11 3.99
N ALA A 343 29.80 -4.10 3.46
CA ALA A 343 30.59 -5.31 3.17
C ALA A 343 29.76 -6.45 2.53
N ARG A 344 28.88 -6.08 1.59
CA ARG A 344 27.80 -6.93 1.04
C ARG A 344 28.33 -8.18 0.34
N TRP A 345 29.49 -8.07 -0.29
CA TRP A 345 30.20 -9.16 -0.97
C TRP A 345 31.35 -9.75 -0.15
N GLY A 346 31.36 -9.52 1.16
CA GLY A 346 32.44 -9.91 2.08
C GLY A 346 33.43 -8.77 2.36
N GLY A 347 34.39 -9.05 3.23
CA GLY A 347 35.38 -8.07 3.71
C GLY A 347 35.04 -7.48 5.07
N GLU A 348 35.70 -6.37 5.41
CA GLU A 348 35.44 -5.63 6.65
C GLU A 348 34.57 -4.40 6.38
N GLY A 349 33.71 -4.05 7.32
CA GLY A 349 32.84 -2.88 7.22
C GLY A 349 32.63 -2.20 8.57
N LYS A 350 32.40 -0.89 8.53
CA LYS A 350 32.07 -0.07 9.69
C LYS A 350 30.73 0.63 9.52
N ILE A 351 29.95 0.69 10.58
CA ILE A 351 28.68 1.41 10.65
C ILE A 351 28.76 2.45 11.77
N ILE A 352 28.29 3.67 11.48
CA ILE A 352 28.10 4.74 12.45
C ILE A 352 26.63 5.15 12.39
N ILE A 353 25.88 4.84 13.44
CA ILE A 353 24.45 5.20 13.58
C ILE A 353 24.39 6.48 14.41
N VAL A 354 23.72 7.51 13.89
CA VAL A 354 23.70 8.86 14.45
C VAL A 354 22.26 9.30 14.75
N ASN A 355 22.06 10.17 15.73
CA ASN A 355 20.73 10.61 16.13
C ASN A 355 20.18 11.65 15.12
N PRO A 356 19.03 11.46 14.46
CA PRO A 356 18.46 12.50 13.60
C PRO A 356 17.89 13.66 14.43
N GLU A 357 17.95 14.89 13.91
CA GLU A 357 17.32 16.05 14.57
C GLU A 357 15.80 15.89 14.77
N LYS A 358 15.16 15.08 13.92
CA LYS A 358 13.72 14.80 13.93
C LYS A 358 13.48 13.34 13.51
N PRO A 359 12.63 12.57 14.21
CA PRO A 359 12.42 11.14 13.95
C PRO A 359 11.65 10.82 12.65
N VAL A 360 11.15 11.83 11.94
CA VAL A 360 10.43 11.66 10.66
C VAL A 360 11.31 11.06 9.54
N PRO A 361 10.78 10.20 8.67
CA PRO A 361 9.37 9.80 8.54
C PRO A 361 8.94 8.63 9.44
N TYR A 362 9.80 8.10 10.31
CA TYR A 362 9.55 6.89 11.10
C TYR A 362 8.80 7.20 12.42
N VAL A 363 7.73 7.99 12.29
CA VAL A 363 6.82 8.32 13.40
C VAL A 363 5.42 7.90 13.01
N ASP A 364 4.81 6.98 13.75
CA ASP A 364 3.37 6.76 13.66
C ASP A 364 2.64 7.85 14.45
N SER A 365 1.95 8.75 13.74
CA SER A 365 1.17 9.84 14.35
C SER A 365 -0.10 9.37 15.07
N LYS A 366 -0.53 8.11 14.90
CA LYS A 366 -1.70 7.54 15.60
C LYS A 366 -1.33 6.87 16.93
N LEU A 367 -0.04 6.59 17.17
CA LEU A 367 0.44 5.89 18.37
C LEU A 367 1.42 6.78 19.16
N GLU A 368 0.97 7.33 20.29
CA GLU A 368 1.83 8.06 21.23
C GLU A 368 2.98 7.16 21.74
N GLU A 369 4.15 7.77 22.04
CA GLU A 369 5.44 7.18 22.48
C GLU A 369 5.96 5.95 21.71
N LYS A 370 5.18 4.87 21.62
CA LYS A 370 5.42 3.66 20.82
C LYS A 370 5.53 3.94 19.32
N GLY A 371 4.96 5.04 18.82
CA GLY A 371 5.07 5.44 17.42
C GLY A 371 6.42 6.02 17.02
N ASP A 372 7.29 6.39 17.95
CA ASP A 372 8.66 6.88 17.63
C ASP A 372 9.63 5.70 17.45
N PHE A 373 9.56 5.10 16.26
CA PHE A 373 10.41 3.96 15.89
C PHE A 373 11.91 4.31 15.88
N VAL A 374 12.27 5.59 15.74
CA VAL A 374 13.66 6.05 15.86
C VAL A 374 14.13 6.00 17.30
N LYS A 375 13.33 6.54 18.25
CA LYS A 375 13.62 6.47 19.69
C LYS A 375 13.76 5.03 20.15
N ILE A 376 12.80 4.16 19.80
CA ILE A 376 12.84 2.72 20.13
C ILE A 376 14.13 2.07 19.62
N SER A 377 14.49 2.32 18.36
CA SER A 377 15.70 1.76 17.75
C SER A 377 16.98 2.29 18.40
N PHE A 378 17.04 3.59 18.69
CA PHE A 378 18.20 4.24 19.30
C PHE A 378 18.44 3.75 20.73
N GLU A 379 17.38 3.68 21.55
CA GLU A 379 17.45 3.16 22.91
C GLU A 379 17.79 1.66 22.94
N HIS A 380 17.20 0.86 22.05
CA HIS A 380 17.52 -0.57 21.96
C HIS A 380 19.00 -0.80 21.63
N LEU A 381 19.55 -0.09 20.64
CA LEU A 381 20.96 -0.22 20.25
C LEU A 381 21.91 0.28 21.34
N LYS A 382 21.57 1.39 22.02
CA LYS A 382 22.35 1.89 23.16
C LYS A 382 22.42 0.89 24.32
N ASN A 383 21.34 0.14 24.55
CA ASN A 383 21.27 -0.90 25.57
C ASN A 383 21.88 -2.25 25.14
N ASN A 384 22.02 -2.49 23.83
CA ASN A 384 22.53 -3.75 23.27
C ASN A 384 23.74 -3.54 22.33
N PRO A 385 24.87 -2.97 22.81
CA PRO A 385 26.03 -2.63 21.97
C PRO A 385 26.81 -3.83 21.40
N LYS A 386 26.35 -5.06 21.65
CA LYS A 386 26.93 -6.31 21.13
C LYS A 386 26.04 -7.01 20.09
N LEU A 387 24.92 -6.41 19.71
CA LEU A 387 23.98 -6.95 18.72
C LEU A 387 24.71 -7.24 17.40
N ASP A 388 24.59 -8.46 16.88
CA ASP A 388 25.25 -8.88 15.66
C ASP A 388 24.33 -8.73 14.44
N PHE A 389 24.53 -7.67 13.64
CA PHE A 389 23.82 -7.46 12.37
C PHE A 389 24.17 -8.46 11.26
N THR A 390 24.98 -9.49 11.55
CA THR A 390 25.22 -10.66 10.70
C THR A 390 24.50 -11.93 11.20
N SER A 391 23.98 -11.92 12.43
CA SER A 391 23.08 -12.93 12.98
C SER A 391 21.63 -12.65 12.53
N TRP A 392 20.97 -13.65 11.95
CA TRP A 392 19.56 -13.52 11.58
C TRP A 392 18.69 -13.33 12.83
N GLU A 393 18.94 -14.12 13.88
CA GLU A 393 18.20 -14.13 15.14
C GLU A 393 18.25 -12.76 15.84
N ASP A 394 19.42 -12.14 15.90
CA ASP A 394 19.61 -10.79 16.45
C ASP A 394 18.82 -9.74 15.63
N THR A 395 18.90 -9.81 14.30
CA THR A 395 18.15 -8.87 13.43
C THR A 395 16.65 -9.07 13.51
N GLU A 396 16.17 -10.30 13.72
CA GLU A 396 14.76 -10.62 13.92
C GLU A 396 14.26 -10.09 15.26
N VAL A 397 15.00 -10.33 16.35
CA VAL A 397 14.71 -9.77 17.69
C VAL A 397 14.69 -8.24 17.67
N PHE A 398 15.57 -7.60 16.90
CA PHE A 398 15.59 -6.15 16.74
C PHE A 398 14.37 -5.64 15.97
N CYS A 399 14.04 -6.24 14.82
CA CYS A 399 12.87 -5.87 14.03
C CYS A 399 11.56 -6.08 14.79
N ASN A 400 11.46 -7.16 15.59
CA ASN A 400 10.32 -7.45 16.45
C ASN A 400 10.09 -6.44 17.58
N ARG A 401 10.98 -5.46 17.80
CA ARG A 401 10.70 -4.30 18.67
C ARG A 401 9.77 -3.26 18.04
N MET A 402 9.54 -3.32 16.72
CA MET A 402 8.63 -2.41 16.04
C MET A 402 7.18 -2.92 16.15
N GLU A 403 6.36 -2.26 16.97
CA GLU A 403 4.92 -2.53 17.06
C GLU A 403 4.15 -1.84 15.92
N TYR A 404 4.38 -2.29 14.69
CA TYR A 404 3.57 -1.87 13.55
C TYR A 404 2.18 -2.51 13.61
N HIS A 405 1.15 -1.70 13.38
CA HIS A 405 -0.24 -2.14 13.32
C HIS A 405 -0.94 -1.73 12.03
N VAL A 406 -1.90 -2.56 11.63
CA VAL A 406 -2.65 -2.41 10.39
C VAL A 406 -4.00 -1.74 10.67
N ASP A 407 -4.30 -0.59 10.03
CA ASP A 407 -5.60 0.06 10.15
C ASP A 407 -6.63 -0.59 9.21
N TYR A 408 -7.19 -1.72 9.66
CA TYR A 408 -8.19 -2.49 8.91
C TYR A 408 -9.44 -1.68 8.54
N VAL A 409 -9.84 -0.71 9.39
CA VAL A 409 -11.03 0.11 9.16
C VAL A 409 -10.78 1.08 8.01
N GLU A 410 -9.64 1.78 8.04
CA GLU A 410 -9.24 2.70 6.97
C GLU A 410 -9.08 1.97 5.63
N ALA A 411 -8.51 0.77 5.61
CA ALA A 411 -8.39 -0.01 4.37
C ALA A 411 -9.71 -0.63 3.87
N ARG A 412 -10.58 -1.13 4.75
CA ARG A 412 -11.91 -1.63 4.33
C ARG A 412 -12.73 -0.49 3.71
N ASN A 413 -12.67 0.70 4.31
CA ASN A 413 -13.29 1.91 3.74
C ASN A 413 -12.68 2.29 2.39
N ALA A 414 -11.35 2.28 2.27
CA ALA A 414 -10.67 2.55 1.01
C ALA A 414 -11.02 1.54 -0.09
N MET A 415 -11.06 0.24 0.22
CA MET A 415 -11.52 -0.79 -0.72
C MET A 415 -12.97 -0.60 -1.13
N GLY A 416 -13.85 -0.25 -0.19
CA GLY A 416 -15.23 0.13 -0.49
C GLY A 416 -15.28 1.26 -1.51
N GLN A 417 -14.54 2.34 -1.29
CA GLN A 417 -14.46 3.48 -2.22
C GLN A 417 -13.90 3.11 -3.59
N VAL A 418 -12.87 2.26 -3.69
CA VAL A 418 -12.31 1.83 -4.98
C VAL A 418 -13.30 0.90 -5.72
N PHE A 419 -13.99 0.01 -5.00
CA PHE A 419 -15.02 -0.87 -5.56
C PHE A 419 -16.27 -0.10 -6.00
N GLU A 420 -16.71 0.89 -5.23
CA GLU A 420 -17.77 1.83 -5.59
C GLU A 420 -17.40 2.65 -6.82
N ALA A 421 -16.23 3.28 -6.84
CA ALA A 421 -15.74 4.04 -8.00
C ALA A 421 -15.70 3.21 -9.28
N THR A 422 -15.56 1.89 -9.14
CA THR A 422 -15.57 0.91 -10.24
C THR A 422 -16.99 0.51 -10.65
N LEU A 423 -17.88 0.23 -9.69
CA LEU A 423 -19.30 -0.03 -9.97
C LEU A 423 -19.98 1.16 -10.66
N TYR A 424 -19.50 2.38 -10.41
CA TYR A 424 -20.04 3.63 -10.97
C TYR A 424 -19.23 4.18 -12.15
N ALA A 425 -18.21 3.44 -12.64
CA ALA A 425 -17.41 3.86 -13.79
C ALA A 425 -18.21 3.79 -15.10
N ASP A 426 -19.02 2.73 -15.25
CA ASP A 426 -19.87 2.50 -16.42
C ASP A 426 -21.33 2.88 -16.14
N SER A 427 -21.61 4.17 -16.27
CA SER A 427 -22.93 4.83 -16.13
C SER A 427 -23.56 4.87 -14.73
N VAL A 428 -24.53 5.77 -14.53
CA VAL A 428 -25.18 5.99 -13.24
C VAL A 428 -25.93 4.71 -12.83
N PRO A 429 -25.70 4.17 -11.63
CA PRO A 429 -26.33 2.92 -11.20
C PRO A 429 -27.85 3.10 -11.06
N TYR A 430 -28.62 2.28 -11.77
CA TYR A 430 -30.09 2.21 -11.61
C TYR A 430 -30.54 1.16 -10.59
N ASN A 431 -29.66 0.22 -10.22
CA ASN A 431 -29.91 -0.83 -9.23
C ASN A 431 -28.67 -0.98 -8.34
N LEU A 432 -28.75 -0.47 -7.11
CA LEU A 432 -27.80 -0.74 -6.04
C LEU A 432 -28.43 -1.69 -5.04
N SER A 433 -27.88 -2.90 -4.92
CA SER A 433 -28.23 -3.84 -3.85
C SER A 433 -27.19 -3.74 -2.73
N ALA A 434 -27.60 -3.25 -1.56
CA ALA A 434 -26.78 -3.41 -0.35
C ALA A 434 -26.69 -4.89 0.04
N ARG A 435 -25.57 -5.29 0.64
CA ARG A 435 -25.48 -6.55 1.41
C ARG A 435 -25.90 -6.26 2.83
N ASP A 436 -26.49 -7.24 3.52
CA ASP A 436 -27.01 -7.10 4.89
C ASP A 436 -25.96 -6.62 5.93
N GLU A 437 -24.67 -6.73 5.60
CA GLU A 437 -23.53 -6.34 6.44
C GLU A 437 -22.99 -4.91 6.17
N MET A 438 -23.59 -4.14 5.25
CA MET A 438 -23.08 -2.83 4.81
C MET A 438 -24.13 -1.72 5.00
N TYR A 439 -23.87 -0.81 5.95
CA TYR A 439 -24.71 0.37 6.21
C TYR A 439 -24.52 1.45 5.12
N CYS A 440 -25.56 2.25 4.86
CA CYS A 440 -25.50 3.37 3.91
C CYS A 440 -25.74 4.74 4.60
N THR A 441 -25.64 5.83 3.82
CA THR A 441 -25.81 7.22 4.30
C THR A 441 -27.10 7.78 3.70
N ILE A 442 -28.13 8.00 4.52
CA ILE A 442 -29.44 8.51 4.07
C ILE A 442 -29.50 10.01 4.30
N PHE A 443 -29.87 10.77 3.26
CA PHE A 443 -30.05 12.23 3.30
C PHE A 443 -31.51 12.60 3.01
N ILE A 444 -32.22 13.10 4.03
CA ILE A 444 -33.58 13.63 3.87
C ILE A 444 -33.52 15.17 3.93
N GLY A 445 -33.68 15.81 2.77
CA GLY A 445 -33.76 17.27 2.66
C GLY A 445 -35.21 17.75 2.56
N ILE A 446 -35.72 18.41 3.60
CA ILE A 446 -37.04 19.06 3.56
C ILE A 446 -36.86 20.45 2.92
N LEU A 447 -37.05 20.54 1.61
CA LEU A 447 -37.12 21.83 0.91
C LEU A 447 -38.48 22.48 1.17
N HIS A 448 -38.53 23.44 2.09
CA HIS A 448 -39.68 24.34 2.17
C HIS A 448 -39.80 25.15 0.88
N ALA A 449 -41.03 25.30 0.38
CA ALA A 449 -41.29 25.95 -0.88
C ALA A 449 -40.92 27.44 -0.84
N MET A 450 -39.86 27.83 -1.57
CA MET A 450 -39.57 29.23 -1.86
C MET A 450 -40.66 29.82 -2.77
N ASP A 451 -41.75 30.28 -2.15
CA ASP A 451 -42.87 30.85 -2.92
C ASP A 451 -42.55 32.27 -3.43
N LYS A 452 -43.08 32.57 -4.60
CA LYS A 452 -42.56 33.61 -5.49
C LYS A 452 -43.01 35.01 -5.09
N LYS A 453 -42.06 35.95 -4.93
CA LYS A 453 -42.28 37.39 -5.19
C LYS A 453 -41.00 38.24 -5.32
N LYS A 454 -40.35 38.23 -6.50
CA LYS A 454 -40.07 39.45 -7.31
C LYS A 454 -39.29 39.18 -8.60
N LYS A 455 -39.58 40.00 -9.62
CA LYS A 455 -39.16 39.92 -11.03
C LYS A 455 -37.68 40.27 -11.24
N ALA A 456 -36.98 39.55 -12.12
CA ALA A 456 -36.11 40.15 -13.15
C ALA A 456 -35.91 39.17 -14.35
N LYS A 457 -35.86 39.70 -15.58
CA LYS A 457 -35.83 38.94 -16.84
C LYS A 457 -34.39 38.74 -17.37
N ARG A 458 -34.09 37.55 -17.92
CA ARG A 458 -33.64 37.25 -19.31
C ARG A 458 -32.58 36.13 -19.43
N ASN A 459 -32.96 35.14 -20.25
CA ASN A 459 -32.16 34.20 -21.06
C ASN A 459 -31.65 32.87 -20.42
N LYS A 460 -31.93 31.81 -21.19
CA LYS A 460 -31.79 30.35 -21.00
C LYS A 460 -30.35 29.86 -21.33
N PRO A 461 -29.90 28.62 -20.97
CA PRO A 461 -30.56 27.31 -21.12
C PRO A 461 -30.95 26.65 -19.79
N GLU A 462 -32.16 26.12 -19.60
CA GLU A 462 -32.65 24.80 -20.05
C GLU A 462 -32.09 23.59 -19.29
N GLU A 463 -32.57 23.40 -18.06
CA GLU A 463 -32.75 22.07 -17.46
C GLU A 463 -34.24 21.86 -17.15
N THR A 464 -34.79 20.74 -17.61
CA THR A 464 -36.22 20.41 -17.47
C THR A 464 -36.49 19.62 -16.18
N GLY A 465 -36.59 20.33 -15.06
CA GLY A 465 -37.21 19.80 -13.84
C GLY A 465 -38.73 20.00 -13.86
N LYS A 466 -39.51 18.94 -14.12
CA LYS A 466 -40.97 18.99 -13.99
C LYS A 466 -41.36 18.95 -12.51
N MET A 467 -42.04 20.00 -12.05
CA MET A 467 -42.65 20.06 -10.72
C MET A 467 -43.87 19.12 -10.67
N ILE A 468 -43.91 18.18 -9.73
CA ILE A 468 -45.06 17.31 -9.48
C ILE A 468 -45.66 17.71 -8.13
N SER A 469 -46.88 18.25 -8.12
CA SER A 469 -47.68 18.40 -6.91
C SER A 469 -48.58 17.19 -6.73
N LEU A 470 -48.57 16.56 -5.56
CA LEU A 470 -49.52 15.48 -5.23
C LEU A 470 -50.32 15.80 -3.97
N ASN A 471 -51.59 15.41 -4.02
CA ASN A 471 -52.57 15.66 -2.97
C ASN A 471 -52.25 14.82 -1.72
N ALA A 472 -52.31 15.43 -0.55
CA ALA A 472 -52.10 14.73 0.71
C ALA A 472 -53.21 13.69 0.97
N LYS A 473 -52.82 12.42 1.05
CA LYS A 473 -53.59 11.37 1.74
C LYS A 473 -52.88 11.07 3.07
N GLN A 474 -53.66 10.98 4.14
CA GLN A 474 -53.18 10.49 5.42
C GLN A 474 -53.32 8.98 5.46
N TYR A 475 -52.23 8.28 5.79
CA TYR A 475 -52.18 6.82 5.94
C TYR A 475 -51.94 6.46 7.41
N LYS A 476 -52.42 5.30 7.85
CA LYS A 476 -52.11 4.80 9.19
C LYS A 476 -50.79 4.03 9.16
N LEU A 477 -50.15 3.96 10.32
CA LEU A 477 -48.82 3.36 10.57
C LEU A 477 -48.68 1.86 10.26
N THR A 478 -49.71 1.24 9.67
CA THR A 478 -49.79 -0.17 9.27
C THR A 478 -49.89 -0.35 7.75
N ASP A 479 -49.99 0.73 6.98
CA ASP A 479 -50.25 0.67 5.54
C ASP A 479 -48.94 0.63 4.74
N LYS A 480 -48.74 -0.38 3.88
CA LYS A 480 -47.64 -0.40 2.90
C LYS A 480 -47.90 0.66 1.82
N ILE A 481 -47.07 1.70 1.75
CA ILE A 481 -47.16 2.75 0.72
C ILE A 481 -46.56 2.22 -0.61
N PRO A 482 -47.28 2.24 -1.74
CA PRO A 482 -46.75 1.76 -3.01
C PRO A 482 -45.58 2.61 -3.53
N TYR A 483 -44.53 1.97 -4.06
CA TYR A 483 -43.34 2.64 -4.64
C TYR A 483 -43.69 3.74 -5.67
N GLY A 484 -44.77 3.55 -6.43
CA GLY A 484 -45.28 4.54 -7.39
C GLY A 484 -45.71 5.88 -6.79
N GLU A 485 -46.11 5.94 -5.51
CA GLU A 485 -46.47 7.19 -4.82
C GLU A 485 -45.23 7.94 -4.26
N ILE A 486 -44.12 7.23 -3.98
CA ILE A 486 -42.89 7.79 -3.40
C ILE A 486 -41.88 8.23 -4.48
N LYS A 487 -41.83 7.51 -5.61
CA LYS A 487 -40.93 7.78 -6.75
C LYS A 487 -40.83 9.25 -7.23
N PRO A 488 -41.89 10.09 -7.16
CA PRO A 488 -41.80 11.52 -7.52
C PRO A 488 -41.01 12.40 -6.54
N LEU A 489 -40.77 11.94 -5.30
CA LEU A 489 -40.19 12.74 -4.20
C LEU A 489 -38.67 12.59 -4.07
N CYS A 490 -38.09 11.55 -4.66
CA CYS A 490 -36.66 11.27 -4.63
C CYS A 490 -35.88 12.25 -5.52
N LEU A 491 -35.25 13.28 -4.94
CA LEU A 491 -34.39 14.22 -5.66
C LEU A 491 -32.95 13.69 -5.78
N ASN A 492 -32.44 13.60 -7.01
CA ASN A 492 -31.04 13.28 -7.30
C ASN A 492 -30.10 14.43 -6.86
N VAL A 493 -29.51 14.33 -5.66
CA VAL A 493 -28.48 15.27 -5.20
C VAL A 493 -27.09 14.71 -5.47
N SER A 494 -26.39 15.29 -6.45
CA SER A 494 -24.99 14.93 -6.74
C SER A 494 -24.05 15.32 -5.59
N TYR A 495 -23.13 14.44 -5.20
CA TYR A 495 -22.09 14.72 -4.19
C TYR A 495 -21.25 15.98 -4.51
N LEU A 496 -21.04 16.30 -5.79
CA LEU A 496 -20.38 17.53 -6.24
C LEU A 496 -21.17 18.80 -5.89
N TRP A 497 -22.50 18.72 -5.91
CA TRP A 497 -23.40 19.80 -5.51
C TRP A 497 -23.36 19.99 -3.98
N PHE A 498 -23.39 18.88 -3.24
CA PHE A 498 -23.29 18.88 -1.77
C PHE A 498 -21.96 19.46 -1.26
N ARG A 499 -20.83 19.05 -1.87
CA ARG A 499 -19.50 19.58 -1.51
C ARG A 499 -19.38 21.08 -1.80
N ARG A 500 -20.01 21.58 -2.87
CA ARG A 500 -20.12 23.02 -3.15
C ARG A 500 -20.96 23.74 -2.08
N PHE A 501 -22.13 23.20 -1.75
CA PHE A 501 -23.05 23.72 -0.73
C PHE A 501 -22.35 23.91 0.63
N TRP A 502 -21.59 22.90 1.09
CA TRP A 502 -20.86 22.96 2.36
C TRP A 502 -19.60 23.85 2.31
N SER A 503 -19.00 24.07 1.13
CA SER A 503 -17.77 24.86 0.96
C SER A 503 -18.00 26.36 0.81
N ASN A 504 -19.20 26.79 0.42
CA ASN A 504 -19.53 28.21 0.28
C ASN A 504 -19.68 28.85 1.66
N LYS A 505 -18.65 29.61 2.07
CA LYS A 505 -18.68 30.43 3.29
C LYS A 505 -19.75 31.54 3.25
N ASP A 506 -20.18 31.93 2.06
CA ASP A 506 -21.07 33.06 1.85
C ASP A 506 -22.52 32.61 1.65
N GLY A 507 -23.29 32.59 2.75
CA GLY A 507 -24.74 32.81 2.71
C GLY A 507 -25.66 31.71 3.23
N ILE A 508 -25.31 30.42 3.16
CA ILE A 508 -26.27 29.32 3.43
C ILE A 508 -26.15 28.74 4.86
N LYS A 509 -25.11 29.09 5.62
CA LYS A 509 -24.89 28.57 6.98
C LYS A 509 -25.84 29.11 8.07
N LYS A 510 -26.71 30.07 7.79
CA LYS A 510 -27.70 30.56 8.76
C LYS A 510 -28.99 29.75 8.64
N GLY A 511 -29.41 29.13 9.74
CA GLY A 511 -30.72 28.49 9.84
C GLY A 511 -30.77 26.99 9.60
N LEU A 512 -29.66 26.28 9.36
CA LEU A 512 -29.71 24.82 9.11
C LEU A 512 -29.19 24.00 10.29
N LYS A 513 -30.11 23.37 11.03
CA LYS A 513 -29.80 22.38 12.06
C LYS A 513 -29.54 21.02 11.41
N THR A 514 -28.41 20.41 11.74
CA THR A 514 -28.09 19.03 11.33
C THR A 514 -28.43 18.10 12.49
N ILE A 515 -29.30 17.11 12.27
CA ILE A 515 -29.59 16.06 13.24
C ILE A 515 -28.94 14.76 12.78
N GLU A 516 -28.19 14.12 13.67
CA GLU A 516 -27.49 12.86 13.47
C GLU A 516 -28.15 11.77 14.32
N TYR A 517 -28.37 10.58 13.73
CA TYR A 517 -28.88 9.43 14.48
C TYR A 517 -27.74 8.76 15.26
N ASP A 518 -27.93 8.59 16.56
CA ASP A 518 -27.04 7.86 17.46
C ASP A 518 -27.49 6.39 17.56
N PRO A 519 -26.71 5.42 17.01
CA PRO A 519 -27.11 4.02 17.01
C PRO A 519 -27.08 3.36 18.40
N GLU A 520 -26.27 3.87 19.33
CA GLU A 520 -26.11 3.29 20.67
C GLU A 520 -27.27 3.68 21.59
N GLU A 521 -27.76 4.91 21.46
CA GLU A 521 -28.92 5.43 22.20
C GLU A 521 -30.25 5.31 21.45
N GLN A 522 -30.24 4.88 20.18
CA GLN A 522 -31.39 4.87 19.27
C GLN A 522 -32.10 6.23 19.16
N SER A 523 -31.36 7.33 19.32
CA SER A 523 -31.89 8.67 19.48
C SER A 523 -31.40 9.63 18.39
N LEU A 524 -32.18 10.67 18.10
CA LEU A 524 -31.81 11.74 17.19
C LEU A 524 -31.16 12.88 17.99
N LYS A 525 -29.88 13.15 17.74
CA LYS A 525 -29.11 14.20 18.42
C LYS A 525 -28.77 15.34 17.47
N GLU A 526 -28.79 16.56 17.98
CA GLU A 526 -28.34 17.73 17.22
C GLU A 526 -26.81 17.69 17.06
N ASN A 527 -26.34 17.59 15.82
CA ASN A 527 -24.92 17.57 15.50
C ASN A 527 -24.36 19.00 15.59
N THR A 528 -23.86 19.34 16.77
CA THR A 528 -23.24 20.63 17.06
C THR A 528 -21.81 20.78 16.51
N SER A 529 -21.29 19.79 15.77
CA SER A 529 -19.95 19.85 15.22
C SER A 529 -19.91 20.55 13.86
N ASP A 530 -19.02 21.52 13.71
CA ASP A 530 -18.80 22.30 12.47
C ASP A 530 -18.11 21.48 11.34
N LYS A 531 -18.12 20.14 11.47
CA LYS A 531 -17.45 19.17 10.61
C LYS A 531 -18.41 18.68 9.52
N PRO A 532 -17.92 18.37 8.31
CA PRO A 532 -18.77 17.82 7.26
C PRO A 532 -19.38 16.46 7.67
N PRO A 533 -20.59 16.12 7.18
CA PRO A 533 -21.21 14.82 7.40
C PRO A 533 -20.29 13.66 7.02
N ARG A 534 -20.30 12.58 7.80
CA ARG A 534 -19.50 11.38 7.54
C ARG A 534 -20.27 10.39 6.67
N PRO A 535 -19.60 9.57 5.85
CA PRO A 535 -20.20 8.35 5.32
C PRO A 535 -20.70 7.45 6.46
N PHE A 536 -21.74 6.67 6.18
CA PHE A 536 -22.31 5.61 7.02
C PHE A 536 -23.03 6.10 8.29
N ARG A 537 -23.69 7.27 8.21
CA ARG A 537 -24.58 7.83 9.24
C ARG A 537 -25.83 8.45 8.61
N ILE A 538 -26.92 8.57 9.39
CA ILE A 538 -28.17 9.21 8.93
C ILE A 538 -28.13 10.69 9.36
N TYR A 539 -28.41 11.59 8.41
CA TYR A 539 -28.48 13.03 8.65
C TYR A 539 -29.79 13.63 8.14
N ALA A 540 -30.47 14.39 9.00
CA ALA A 540 -31.58 15.26 8.61
C ALA A 540 -31.16 16.73 8.68
N LEU A 541 -31.60 17.53 7.71
CA LEU A 541 -31.44 18.99 7.69
C LEU A 541 -32.80 19.65 7.94
N LEU A 542 -32.86 20.52 8.96
CA LEU A 542 -34.03 21.31 9.31
C LEU A 542 -33.71 22.80 9.17
N ASP A 543 -34.64 23.55 8.58
CA ASP A 543 -34.60 25.01 8.44
C ASP A 543 -35.21 25.68 9.71
N GLU A 544 -34.54 26.69 10.27
CA GLU A 544 -34.98 27.46 11.43
C GLU A 544 -35.99 28.57 11.07
N GLU A 545 -36.05 29.05 9.82
CA GLU A 545 -36.89 30.20 9.45
C GLU A 545 -38.27 29.78 8.91
N GLY A 546 -39.10 29.20 9.80
CA GLY A 546 -40.42 28.61 9.49
C GLY A 546 -41.65 29.21 10.17
N THR A 547 -41.54 30.41 10.77
CA THR A 547 -42.60 31.21 11.45
C THR A 547 -43.31 30.60 12.68
N ASN A 548 -43.35 31.39 13.76
CA ASN A 548 -44.21 31.15 14.92
C ASN A 548 -45.70 31.19 14.53
N ASP A 549 -46.36 30.05 14.61
CA ASP A 549 -47.79 29.94 14.96
C ASP A 549 -47.85 29.07 16.22
N GLU A 550 -48.29 29.63 17.35
CA GLU A 550 -48.20 29.02 18.69
C GLU A 550 -49.16 27.84 18.93
N ASP A 551 -49.74 27.26 17.87
CA ASP A 551 -50.91 26.36 17.95
C ASP A 551 -50.72 25.01 17.22
N ARG A 552 -49.47 24.51 17.15
CA ARG A 552 -49.18 23.13 16.70
C ARG A 552 -48.29 22.36 17.68
N ASN A 553 -48.94 21.51 18.48
CA ASN A 553 -48.28 20.48 19.27
C ASN A 553 -47.42 19.57 18.36
N TYR A 554 -46.10 19.65 18.52
CA TYR A 554 -45.14 18.72 17.89
C TYR A 554 -45.16 17.36 18.60
N ASN A 555 -46.19 16.56 18.34
CA ASN A 555 -46.18 15.12 18.63
C ASN A 555 -45.62 14.36 17.41
N SER A 556 -44.30 14.23 17.32
CA SER A 556 -43.62 13.43 16.30
C SER A 556 -43.44 11.98 16.75
N GLU A 557 -44.52 11.20 16.74
CA GLU A 557 -44.45 9.75 16.96
C GLU A 557 -44.02 9.03 15.67
N ILE A 558 -42.92 8.27 15.74
CA ILE A 558 -42.48 7.32 14.71
C ILE A 558 -42.83 5.92 15.25
N GLY A 559 -43.59 5.12 14.50
CA GLY A 559 -44.09 3.80 14.94
C GLY A 559 -43.93 2.69 13.90
N LEU A 560 -44.18 1.44 14.30
CA LEU A 560 -43.96 0.23 13.48
C LEU A 560 -44.90 -0.94 13.85
N ASN A 561 -45.64 -1.47 12.85
CA ASN A 561 -46.10 -2.88 12.68
C ASN A 561 -47.05 -3.53 13.75
N PRO A 562 -47.60 -4.76 13.57
CA PRO A 562 -47.59 -5.73 12.44
C PRO A 562 -49.03 -6.03 11.88
N LYS A 563 -49.47 -7.14 11.23
CA LYS A 563 -48.96 -8.53 10.98
C LYS A 563 -49.77 -9.27 9.86
N SER A 564 -49.14 -10.20 9.12
CA SER A 564 -49.72 -11.26 8.21
C SER A 564 -50.61 -10.81 7.02
N GLN A 565 -50.61 -11.43 5.84
CA GLN A 565 -50.13 -12.77 5.42
C GLN A 565 -49.79 -12.79 3.89
N GLU A 566 -48.94 -13.74 3.48
CA GLU A 566 -48.77 -14.32 2.12
C GLU A 566 -48.13 -13.53 0.93
N THR A 567 -47.51 -14.36 0.06
CA THR A 567 -46.95 -14.14 -1.30
C THR A 567 -45.76 -13.19 -1.52
N ASP A 568 -44.61 -13.83 -1.75
CA ASP A 568 -43.73 -13.75 -2.93
C ASP A 568 -43.16 -12.42 -3.45
N GLU A 569 -41.83 -12.49 -3.66
CA GLU A 569 -40.94 -11.67 -4.51
C GLU A 569 -40.65 -10.19 -4.14
N GLU A 570 -39.51 -9.73 -4.67
CA GLU A 570 -39.04 -8.34 -4.83
C GLU A 570 -38.49 -7.54 -3.60
N SER A 571 -37.16 -7.64 -3.43
CA SER A 571 -36.19 -6.56 -3.15
C SER A 571 -36.54 -5.41 -2.18
N CYS A 572 -35.80 -5.32 -1.06
CA CYS A 572 -35.67 -4.09 -0.28
C CYS A 572 -34.80 -3.06 -1.01
N LEU A 573 -35.41 -1.95 -1.43
CA LEU A 573 -34.72 -0.73 -1.86
C LEU A 573 -34.56 0.20 -0.63
N ILE A 574 -33.34 0.65 -0.34
CA ILE A 574 -33.05 1.49 0.84
C ILE A 574 -33.19 2.98 0.44
N CYS A 575 -33.83 3.76 1.31
CA CYS A 575 -34.08 5.20 1.15
C CYS A 575 -32.80 6.05 1.16
#